data_AF-A0A518N3Q4-F1
#
_entry.id   AF-A0A518N3Q4-F1
#
_cell.length_a   1.000
_cell.length_b   1.000
_cell.length_c   1.000
_cell.angle_alpha   90.00
_cell.angle_beta   90.00
_cell.angle_gamma   90.00
#
_symmetry.space_group_name_H-M   'P 1'
#
loop_
_entity.id
_entity.type
_entity.pdbx_description
1 polymer ?
#
loop_
_entity_poly.entity_id
_entity_poly.type
_entity_poly.pdbx_seq_one_letter_code
_entity_poly.pdbx_strand_id
1 'polypeptide(L)'
;MRHARSYLVAGFAALAVGAVAFAQTTVAPLEEAAPVETLPLESVDALAQLADTVPGNAQNGATLAGVCAACHGTDGKSTLPELYPNIGGQSEKYLARQLALFKSGERANAIMQPFASMLSAQDMRDVAAHFATQPASAGIADDTVVAAGPYEGMKFYEIGEQLFRRGDFERAIPACMACHGPTGAGNPGPAYPHVGGQQAWYTARRLEEYRAGTTTERDTGMFDIMAAVAGRLTDEEIGALASYMQGLHKRPDAATLAAIAKMPAPAPAAEAAPAPADGEAAPAEGEAPPADADAVPADAPATDLQQP
;
A
#
# COMPACT_ATOMS: atom_id res chain seq x y z
N MET A 1 -45.29 -41.20 -58.94
CA MET A 1 -44.52 -41.64 -57.74
C MET A 1 -43.34 -40.71 -57.42
N ARG A 2 -43.48 -39.38 -57.50
CA ARG A 2 -42.38 -38.43 -57.17
C ARG A 2 -42.73 -37.38 -56.10
N HIS A 3 -44.02 -37.20 -55.77
CA HIS A 3 -44.45 -36.20 -54.78
C HIS A 3 -44.61 -36.73 -53.35
N ALA A 4 -44.68 -38.05 -53.15
CA ALA A 4 -44.85 -38.63 -51.81
C ALA A 4 -43.56 -38.64 -50.96
N ARG A 5 -42.38 -38.53 -51.61
CA ARG A 5 -41.08 -38.53 -50.92
C ARG A 5 -40.66 -37.17 -50.39
N SER A 6 -41.17 -36.08 -50.97
CA SER A 6 -40.84 -34.70 -50.56
C SER A 6 -41.53 -34.28 -49.25
N TYR A 7 -42.73 -34.80 -48.96
CA TYR A 7 -43.44 -34.46 -47.72
C TYR A 7 -42.90 -35.17 -46.48
N LEU A 8 -42.27 -36.35 -46.64
CA LEU A 8 -41.63 -37.07 -45.52
C LEU A 8 -40.33 -36.40 -45.04
N VAL A 9 -39.55 -35.79 -45.95
CA VAL A 9 -38.32 -35.09 -45.61
C VAL A 9 -38.62 -33.72 -44.97
N ALA A 10 -39.66 -33.02 -45.44
CA ALA A 10 -40.09 -31.75 -44.84
C ALA A 10 -40.68 -31.92 -43.42
N GLY A 11 -41.41 -33.02 -43.17
CA GLY A 11 -41.95 -33.34 -41.84
C GLY A 11 -40.88 -33.64 -40.79
N PHE A 12 -39.79 -34.32 -41.19
CA PHE A 12 -38.66 -34.60 -40.30
C PHE A 12 -37.82 -33.35 -39.99
N ALA A 13 -37.64 -32.45 -40.96
CA ALA A 13 -36.92 -31.20 -40.75
C ALA A 13 -37.66 -30.25 -39.79
N ALA A 14 -38.99 -30.18 -39.86
CA ALA A 14 -39.79 -29.35 -38.95
C ALA A 14 -39.78 -29.86 -37.50
N LEU A 15 -39.77 -31.19 -37.29
CA LEU A 15 -39.65 -31.77 -35.95
C LEU A 15 -38.25 -31.63 -35.35
N ALA A 16 -37.18 -31.70 -36.16
CA ALA A 16 -35.82 -31.51 -35.69
C ALA A 16 -35.54 -30.05 -35.27
N VAL A 17 -36.10 -29.05 -35.97
CA VAL A 17 -35.92 -27.64 -35.61
C VAL A 17 -36.75 -27.27 -34.36
N GLY A 18 -37.95 -27.83 -34.19
CA GLY A 18 -38.77 -27.63 -32.99
C GLY A 18 -38.14 -28.20 -31.71
N ALA A 19 -37.46 -29.34 -31.79
CA ALA A 19 -36.79 -29.96 -30.64
C ALA A 19 -35.53 -29.20 -30.18
N VAL A 20 -34.79 -28.57 -31.10
CA VAL A 20 -33.60 -27.77 -30.78
C VAL A 20 -34.00 -26.44 -30.12
N ALA A 21 -35.13 -25.83 -30.51
CA ALA A 21 -35.61 -24.59 -29.91
C ALA A 21 -36.09 -24.76 -28.46
N PHE A 22 -36.66 -25.91 -28.10
CA PHE A 22 -37.11 -26.17 -26.71
C PHE A 22 -35.95 -26.52 -25.75
N ALA A 23 -34.82 -27.00 -26.28
CA ALA A 23 -33.65 -27.37 -25.49
C ALA A 23 -32.75 -26.17 -25.11
N GLN A 24 -32.90 -25.01 -25.77
CA GLN A 24 -32.05 -23.84 -25.52
C GLN A 24 -32.66 -22.78 -24.57
N THR A 25 -33.89 -22.98 -24.09
CA THR A 25 -34.54 -22.00 -23.19
C THR A 25 -34.76 -22.50 -21.75
N THR A 26 -34.31 -23.70 -21.41
CA THR A 26 -34.30 -24.13 -20.00
C THR A 26 -33.06 -23.59 -19.32
N VAL A 27 -33.12 -22.32 -18.91
CA VAL A 27 -32.21 -21.79 -17.89
C VAL A 27 -32.52 -22.57 -16.62
N ALA A 28 -31.71 -23.60 -16.33
CA ALA A 28 -31.74 -24.22 -15.03
C ALA A 28 -31.38 -23.11 -14.02
N PRO A 29 -32.24 -22.79 -13.03
CA PRO A 29 -31.85 -21.89 -11.98
C PRO A 29 -30.59 -22.48 -11.34
N LEU A 30 -29.50 -21.72 -11.35
CA LEU A 30 -28.30 -22.09 -10.62
C LEU A 30 -28.74 -22.30 -9.16
N GLU A 31 -28.38 -23.45 -8.61
CA GLU A 31 -28.63 -23.77 -7.21
C GLU A 31 -28.12 -22.60 -6.37
N GLU A 32 -29.01 -21.92 -5.67
CA GLU A 32 -28.68 -20.73 -4.91
C GLU A 32 -27.65 -21.15 -3.86
N ALA A 33 -26.39 -20.73 -4.07
CA ALA A 33 -25.30 -21.05 -3.17
C ALA A 33 -25.75 -20.63 -1.77
N ALA A 34 -25.57 -21.53 -0.79
CA ALA A 34 -25.94 -21.26 0.59
C ALA A 34 -25.48 -19.86 1.00
N PRO A 35 -26.30 -19.08 1.75
CA PRO A 35 -25.95 -17.74 2.15
C PRO A 35 -24.53 -17.74 2.73
N VAL A 36 -23.65 -16.94 2.15
CA VAL A 36 -22.29 -16.77 2.67
C VAL A 36 -22.45 -16.30 4.11
N GLU A 37 -21.96 -17.09 5.05
CA GLU A 37 -22.05 -16.79 6.48
C GLU A 37 -21.20 -15.53 6.73
N THR A 38 -21.84 -14.36 6.75
CA THR A 38 -21.16 -13.08 6.98
C THR A 38 -20.91 -12.96 8.48
N LEU A 39 -19.74 -13.41 8.93
CA LEU A 39 -19.29 -13.11 10.28
C LEU A 39 -19.21 -11.58 10.46
N PRO A 40 -19.70 -11.02 11.58
CA PRO A 40 -19.59 -9.59 11.86
C PRO A 40 -18.12 -9.17 11.81
N LEU A 41 -17.78 -8.16 11.01
CA LEU A 41 -16.42 -7.63 10.88
C LEU A 41 -15.82 -7.20 12.23
N GLU A 42 -16.67 -6.77 13.16
CA GLU A 42 -16.29 -6.38 14.53
C GLU A 42 -15.88 -7.55 15.44
N SER A 43 -15.99 -8.79 14.97
CA SER A 43 -15.67 -10.00 15.74
C SER A 43 -14.34 -10.67 15.36
N VAL A 44 -13.63 -10.15 14.33
CA VAL A 44 -12.36 -10.72 13.90
C VAL A 44 -11.23 -10.13 14.74
N ASP A 45 -10.88 -10.82 15.84
CA ASP A 45 -9.63 -10.56 16.54
C ASP A 45 -8.45 -11.12 15.73
N ALA A 46 -8.12 -10.46 14.62
CA ALA A 46 -7.07 -10.88 13.70
C ALA A 46 -5.70 -10.98 14.39
N LEU A 47 -5.45 -10.15 15.40
CA LEU A 47 -4.24 -10.22 16.21
C LEU A 47 -4.21 -11.46 17.11
N ALA A 48 -5.32 -11.80 17.79
CA ALA A 48 -5.41 -13.01 18.58
C ALA A 48 -5.25 -14.27 17.71
N GLN A 49 -5.81 -14.27 16.50
CA GLN A 49 -5.66 -15.39 15.57
C GLN A 49 -4.19 -15.64 15.16
N LEU A 50 -3.31 -14.63 15.19
CA LEU A 50 -1.88 -14.84 14.97
C LEU A 50 -1.22 -15.66 16.08
N ALA A 51 -1.76 -15.67 17.30
CA ALA A 51 -1.20 -16.44 18.41
C ALA A 51 -1.35 -17.96 18.20
N ASP A 52 -2.36 -18.37 17.44
CA ASP A 52 -2.65 -19.79 17.14
C ASP A 52 -1.94 -20.29 15.87
N THR A 53 -1.16 -19.41 15.21
CA THR A 53 -0.40 -19.77 14.00
C THR A 53 0.93 -20.43 14.31
N VAL A 54 1.47 -21.16 13.33
CA VAL A 54 2.86 -21.63 13.33
C VAL A 54 3.75 -20.64 12.57
N PRO A 55 5.10 -20.71 12.71
CA PRO A 55 6.00 -19.94 11.85
C PRO A 55 5.66 -20.10 10.36
N GLY A 56 5.72 -18.99 9.63
CA GLY A 56 5.28 -18.95 8.23
C GLY A 56 6.14 -19.81 7.30
N ASN A 57 5.51 -20.40 6.30
CA ASN A 57 6.18 -21.10 5.21
C ASN A 57 6.42 -20.14 4.03
N ALA A 58 7.69 -19.79 3.79
CA ALA A 58 8.06 -18.85 2.74
C ALA A 58 7.74 -19.34 1.30
N GLN A 59 7.71 -20.65 1.06
CA GLN A 59 7.31 -21.21 -0.24
C GLN A 59 5.81 -21.05 -0.46
N ASN A 60 4.98 -21.31 0.56
CA ASN A 60 3.55 -21.02 0.49
C ASN A 60 3.31 -19.51 0.33
N GLY A 61 4.03 -18.69 1.10
CA GLY A 61 3.95 -17.23 0.98
C GLY A 61 4.26 -16.73 -0.42
N ALA A 62 5.22 -17.35 -1.10
CA ALA A 62 5.58 -16.99 -2.48
C ALA A 62 4.40 -17.19 -3.46
N THR A 63 3.54 -18.20 -3.24
CA THR A 63 2.37 -18.44 -4.11
C THR A 63 1.27 -17.41 -3.87
N LEU A 64 1.19 -16.83 -2.68
CA LEU A 64 0.23 -15.80 -2.29
C LEU A 64 0.71 -14.37 -2.61
N ALA A 65 2.03 -14.15 -2.67
CA ALA A 65 2.65 -12.83 -2.81
C ALA A 65 2.40 -12.15 -4.17
N GLY A 66 1.88 -12.87 -5.16
CA GLY A 66 1.67 -12.35 -6.52
C GLY A 66 0.83 -11.07 -6.56
N VAL A 67 -0.23 -10.97 -5.74
CA VAL A 67 -1.06 -9.76 -5.65
C VAL A 67 -0.33 -8.59 -4.98
N CYS A 68 0.54 -8.88 -4.01
CA CYS A 68 1.30 -7.88 -3.27
C CYS A 68 2.32 -7.18 -4.19
N ALA A 69 2.89 -7.93 -5.14
CA ALA A 69 3.93 -7.44 -6.04
C ALA A 69 3.48 -6.30 -6.95
N ALA A 70 2.18 -6.16 -7.22
CA ALA A 70 1.64 -5.09 -8.05
C ALA A 70 1.91 -3.68 -7.48
N CYS A 71 1.99 -3.56 -6.15
CA CYS A 71 2.26 -2.30 -5.47
C CYS A 71 3.62 -2.30 -4.77
N HIS A 72 4.00 -3.42 -4.16
CA HIS A 72 5.23 -3.50 -3.35
C HIS A 72 6.44 -4.06 -4.10
N GLY A 73 6.31 -4.43 -5.37
CA GLY A 73 7.36 -5.08 -6.15
C GLY A 73 7.52 -6.58 -5.84
N THR A 74 8.11 -7.31 -6.78
CA THR A 74 8.24 -8.79 -6.68
C THR A 74 9.15 -9.23 -5.54
N ASP A 75 10.14 -8.42 -5.18
CA ASP A 75 11.04 -8.65 -4.05
C ASP A 75 10.68 -7.76 -2.83
N GLY A 76 9.51 -7.12 -2.85
CA GLY A 76 9.08 -6.20 -1.81
C GLY A 76 9.79 -4.84 -1.83
N LYS A 77 10.50 -4.51 -2.92
CA LYS A 77 10.99 -3.16 -3.20
C LYS A 77 10.04 -2.47 -4.19
N SER A 78 9.32 -1.45 -3.72
CA SER A 78 8.32 -0.77 -4.54
C SER A 78 8.96 -0.09 -5.75
N THR A 79 8.32 -0.24 -6.92
CA THR A 79 8.67 0.48 -8.15
C THR A 79 8.00 1.85 -8.25
N LEU A 80 7.07 2.15 -7.33
CA LEU A 80 6.44 3.45 -7.12
C LEU A 80 6.74 3.90 -5.69
N PRO A 81 8.01 4.27 -5.42
CA PRO A 81 8.52 4.48 -4.08
C PRO A 81 8.03 5.78 -3.42
N GLU A 82 7.10 6.52 -4.02
CA GLU A 82 6.39 7.66 -3.44
C GLU A 82 5.00 7.26 -2.91
N LEU A 83 4.49 6.08 -3.28
CA LEU A 83 3.12 5.64 -2.99
C LEU A 83 3.07 4.39 -2.11
N TYR A 84 3.97 3.43 -2.35
CA TYR A 84 3.93 2.13 -1.68
C TYR A 84 5.22 1.83 -0.94
N PRO A 85 5.17 1.49 0.36
CA PRO A 85 6.36 1.23 1.14
C PRO A 85 7.08 -0.04 0.72
N ASN A 86 8.37 -0.11 1.04
CA ASN A 86 9.16 -1.33 0.94
C ASN A 86 8.74 -2.32 2.03
N ILE A 87 8.56 -3.59 1.66
CA ILE A 87 8.23 -4.70 2.57
C ILE A 87 9.28 -5.83 2.53
N GLY A 88 10.14 -5.84 1.52
CA GLY A 88 11.24 -6.80 1.40
C GLY A 88 12.24 -6.67 2.55
N GLY A 89 12.66 -7.79 3.13
CA GLY A 89 13.58 -7.84 4.27
C GLY A 89 12.97 -7.42 5.61
N GLN A 90 11.68 -7.11 5.65
CA GLN A 90 10.97 -6.85 6.91
C GLN A 90 10.72 -8.14 7.67
N SER A 91 10.72 -8.09 9.01
CA SER A 91 10.52 -9.28 9.82
C SER A 91 9.13 -9.90 9.64
N GLU A 92 9.07 -11.24 9.63
CA GLU A 92 7.83 -12.01 9.51
C GLU A 92 6.79 -11.56 10.54
N LYS A 93 7.19 -11.50 11.82
CA LYS A 93 6.27 -11.11 12.90
C LYS A 93 5.71 -9.71 12.71
N TYR A 94 6.53 -8.76 12.28
CA TYR A 94 6.07 -7.40 12.05
C TYR A 94 5.07 -7.36 10.89
N LEU A 95 5.41 -7.92 9.72
CA LEU A 95 4.52 -7.92 8.55
C LEU A 95 3.20 -8.61 8.85
N ALA A 96 3.22 -9.77 9.50
CA ALA A 96 2.00 -10.48 9.87
C ALA A 96 1.14 -9.65 10.84
N ARG A 97 1.75 -9.01 11.85
CA ARG A 97 1.03 -8.08 12.73
C ARG A 97 0.41 -6.93 11.93
N GLN A 98 1.15 -6.31 11.00
CA GLN A 98 0.61 -5.20 10.21
C GLN A 98 -0.57 -5.63 9.33
N LEU A 99 -0.50 -6.82 8.71
CA LEU A 99 -1.61 -7.38 7.93
C LEU A 99 -2.83 -7.65 8.81
N ALA A 100 -2.65 -8.18 10.02
CA ALA A 100 -3.74 -8.37 10.97
C ALA A 100 -4.36 -7.03 11.39
N LEU A 101 -3.55 -6.00 11.65
CA LEU A 101 -4.04 -4.66 11.97
C LEU A 101 -4.82 -4.02 10.82
N PHE A 102 -4.38 -4.21 9.56
CA PHE A 102 -5.14 -3.77 8.39
C PHE A 102 -6.45 -4.53 8.26
N LYS A 103 -6.45 -5.85 8.51
CA LYS A 103 -7.65 -6.70 8.44
C LYS A 103 -8.68 -6.31 9.49
N SER A 104 -8.27 -6.07 10.74
CA SER A 104 -9.19 -5.66 11.82
C SER A 104 -9.62 -4.19 11.73
N GLY A 105 -8.96 -3.38 10.90
CA GLY A 105 -9.19 -1.94 10.82
C GLY A 105 -8.49 -1.13 11.91
N GLU A 106 -7.81 -1.79 12.86
CA GLU A 106 -7.01 -1.16 13.91
C GLU A 106 -5.85 -0.33 13.33
N ARG A 107 -5.40 -0.64 12.11
CA ARG A 107 -4.60 0.23 11.26
C ARG A 107 -5.39 0.58 10.00
N ALA A 108 -5.94 1.78 9.94
CA ALA A 108 -6.74 2.22 8.81
C ALA A 108 -5.90 2.44 7.55
N ASN A 109 -6.24 1.77 6.45
CA ASN A 109 -5.74 2.07 5.11
C ASN A 109 -6.70 1.48 4.06
N ALA A 110 -7.38 2.35 3.31
CA ALA A 110 -8.40 1.95 2.34
C ALA A 110 -7.85 1.10 1.19
N ILE A 111 -6.55 1.19 0.89
CA ILE A 111 -5.90 0.39 -0.15
C ILE A 111 -5.59 -1.01 0.39
N MET A 112 -4.95 -1.11 1.56
CA MET A 112 -4.47 -2.40 2.09
C MET A 112 -5.53 -3.24 2.77
N GLN A 113 -6.59 -2.65 3.31
CA GLN A 113 -7.60 -3.38 4.08
C GLN A 113 -8.32 -4.47 3.26
N PRO A 114 -8.73 -4.25 1.99
CA PRO A 114 -9.28 -5.32 1.15
C PRO A 114 -8.31 -6.49 0.93
N PHE A 115 -7.02 -6.19 0.69
CA PHE A 115 -6.01 -7.24 0.48
C PHE A 115 -5.72 -8.04 1.76
N ALA A 116 -5.63 -7.37 2.90
CA ALA A 116 -5.44 -8.03 4.20
C ALA A 116 -6.67 -8.89 4.58
N SER A 117 -7.87 -8.44 4.22
CA SER A 117 -9.11 -9.15 4.52
C SER A 117 -9.22 -10.52 3.87
N MET A 118 -8.60 -10.71 2.70
CA MET A 118 -8.57 -11.99 1.98
C MET A 118 -7.68 -13.06 2.64
N LEU A 119 -6.76 -12.67 3.54
CA LEU A 119 -5.78 -13.59 4.12
C LEU A 119 -6.31 -14.23 5.40
N SER A 120 -6.08 -15.52 5.59
CA SER A 120 -6.14 -16.15 6.91
C SER A 120 -4.95 -15.71 7.77
N ALA A 121 -5.00 -15.94 9.08
CA ALA A 121 -3.87 -15.65 9.96
C ALA A 121 -2.59 -16.40 9.56
N GLN A 122 -2.71 -17.65 9.08
CA GLN A 122 -1.56 -18.41 8.59
C GLN A 122 -1.04 -17.86 7.25
N ASP A 123 -1.92 -17.45 6.34
CA ASP A 123 -1.51 -16.80 5.08
C ASP A 123 -0.72 -15.52 5.34
N MET A 124 -1.11 -14.75 6.36
CA MET A 124 -0.35 -13.56 6.78
C MET A 124 1.06 -13.92 7.25
N ARG A 125 1.24 -15.02 8.00
CA ARG A 125 2.56 -15.52 8.41
C ARG A 125 3.36 -16.00 7.22
N ASP A 126 2.74 -16.75 6.31
CA ASP A 126 3.38 -17.33 5.13
C ASP A 126 3.89 -16.22 4.19
N VAL A 127 3.03 -15.25 3.83
CA VAL A 127 3.43 -14.13 2.97
C VAL A 127 4.48 -13.23 3.65
N ALA A 128 4.37 -13.04 4.96
CA ALA A 128 5.35 -12.31 5.74
C ALA A 128 6.70 -13.03 5.78
N ALA A 129 6.70 -14.36 5.92
CA ALA A 129 7.91 -15.18 5.86
C ALA A 129 8.57 -15.10 4.47
N HIS A 130 7.77 -15.09 3.40
CA HIS A 130 8.27 -14.89 2.05
C HIS A 130 9.01 -13.55 1.90
N PHE A 131 8.37 -12.43 2.26
CA PHE A 131 9.00 -11.11 2.15
C PHE A 131 10.18 -10.91 3.11
N ALA A 132 10.18 -11.59 4.26
CA ALA A 132 11.33 -11.60 5.18
C ALA A 132 12.59 -12.24 4.58
N THR A 133 12.45 -13.14 3.60
CA THR A 133 13.59 -13.72 2.86
C THR A 133 14.10 -12.82 1.73
N GLN A 134 13.35 -11.79 1.35
CA GLN A 134 13.76 -10.89 0.28
C GLN A 134 14.84 -9.92 0.75
N PRO A 135 15.72 -9.42 -0.14
CA PRO A 135 16.70 -8.41 0.22
C PRO A 135 16.02 -7.12 0.69
N ALA A 136 16.50 -6.55 1.79
CA ALA A 136 16.10 -5.20 2.19
C ALA A 136 16.47 -4.17 1.12
N SER A 137 15.66 -3.13 1.00
CA SER A 137 15.95 -1.99 0.13
C SER A 137 17.14 -1.16 0.62
N ALA A 138 17.64 -0.31 -0.26
CA ALA A 138 18.58 0.75 0.05
C ALA A 138 18.22 1.98 -0.81
N GLY A 139 18.15 3.15 -0.19
CA GLY A 139 17.96 4.42 -0.88
C GLY A 139 19.15 5.35 -0.68
N ILE A 140 18.95 6.62 -0.99
CA ILE A 140 19.93 7.69 -0.81
C ILE A 140 19.42 8.62 0.29
N ALA A 141 20.31 8.99 1.21
CA ALA A 141 20.03 10.03 2.20
C ALA A 141 20.41 11.39 1.61
N ASP A 142 19.60 12.40 1.93
CA ASP A 142 19.79 13.79 1.53
C ASP A 142 21.02 14.40 2.21
N ASP A 143 21.99 14.81 1.41
CA ASP A 143 23.26 15.39 1.82
C ASP A 143 23.32 16.92 1.66
N THR A 144 22.18 17.56 1.38
CA THR A 144 22.05 19.03 1.36
C THR A 144 22.44 19.62 2.71
N VAL A 145 23.08 20.80 2.66
CA VAL A 145 23.51 21.52 3.86
C VAL A 145 22.36 22.36 4.37
N VAL A 146 22.06 22.25 5.66
CA VAL A 146 21.02 23.05 6.32
C VAL A 146 21.46 24.50 6.40
N ALA A 147 20.66 25.39 5.83
CA ALA A 147 21.01 26.79 5.64
C ALA A 147 20.80 27.68 6.88
N ALA A 148 19.95 27.27 7.82
CA ALA A 148 19.61 28.07 9.00
C ALA A 148 19.02 27.18 10.11
N GLY A 149 18.96 27.72 11.33
CA GLY A 149 18.31 27.05 12.47
C GLY A 149 19.30 26.27 13.34
N PRO A 150 18.79 25.40 14.23
CA PRO A 150 19.62 24.73 15.25
C PRO A 150 20.65 23.76 14.65
N TYR A 151 20.48 23.34 13.40
CA TYR A 151 21.37 22.42 12.69
C TYR A 151 22.12 23.07 11.52
N GLU A 152 22.21 24.41 11.49
CA GLU A 152 22.92 25.15 10.44
C GLU A 152 24.33 24.59 10.20
N GLY A 153 24.66 24.37 8.92
CA GLY A 153 25.95 23.86 8.48
C GLY A 153 26.11 22.34 8.56
N MET A 154 25.17 21.60 9.16
CA MET A 154 25.11 20.14 9.07
C MET A 154 24.52 19.70 7.73
N LYS A 155 24.89 18.52 7.26
CA LYS A 155 24.13 17.85 6.20
C LYS A 155 22.81 17.33 6.77
N PHE A 156 21.75 17.34 5.99
CA PHE A 156 20.42 16.97 6.46
C PHE A 156 20.38 15.56 7.07
N TYR A 157 21.01 14.57 6.44
CA TYR A 157 21.10 13.22 7.01
C TYR A 157 21.88 13.13 8.34
N GLU A 158 22.80 14.06 8.63
CA GLU A 158 23.64 14.01 9.84
C GLU A 158 22.81 14.28 11.11
N ILE A 159 21.75 15.08 10.99
CA ILE A 159 20.77 15.30 12.07
C ILE A 159 20.08 13.97 12.40
N GLY A 160 19.59 13.27 11.38
CA GLY A 160 18.97 11.97 11.50
C GLY A 160 19.93 10.90 12.02
N GLU A 161 21.19 10.92 11.57
CA GLU A 161 22.24 10.02 12.05
C GLU A 161 22.50 10.20 13.54
N GLN A 162 22.62 11.45 14.00
CA GLN A 162 22.84 11.76 15.41
C GLN A 162 21.70 11.20 16.26
N LEU A 163 20.45 11.50 15.91
CA LEU A 163 19.28 11.01 16.64
C LEU A 163 19.16 9.48 16.58
N PHE A 164 19.40 8.87 15.42
CA PHE A 164 19.31 7.42 15.27
C PHE A 164 20.35 6.69 16.11
N ARG A 165 21.60 7.18 16.11
CA ARG A 165 22.72 6.49 16.75
C ARG A 165 22.91 6.85 18.23
N ARG A 166 22.54 8.07 18.63
CA ARG A 166 22.81 8.59 19.97
C ARG A 166 21.55 9.01 20.71
N GLY A 167 20.49 9.37 19.98
CA GLY A 167 19.32 10.01 20.57
C GLY A 167 19.64 11.42 21.06
N ASP A 168 18.78 11.92 21.94
CA ASP A 168 18.95 13.16 22.68
C ASP A 168 18.41 12.94 24.09
N PHE A 169 19.31 12.62 25.03
CA PHE A 169 18.92 12.30 26.40
C PHE A 169 18.42 13.50 27.19
N GLU A 170 18.75 14.74 26.80
CA GLU A 170 18.24 15.95 27.46
C GLU A 170 16.76 16.13 27.16
N ARG A 171 16.34 15.84 25.93
CA ARG A 171 14.93 15.70 25.54
C ARG A 171 14.38 14.30 25.78
N ALA A 172 15.13 13.43 26.45
CA ALA A 172 14.79 12.03 26.73
C ALA A 172 14.41 11.20 25.47
N ILE A 173 14.89 11.57 24.29
CA ILE A 173 14.77 10.81 23.05
C ILE A 173 15.84 9.70 23.09
N PRO A 174 15.48 8.42 23.22
CA PRO A 174 16.46 7.34 23.18
C PRO A 174 17.04 7.19 21.77
N ALA A 175 18.24 6.64 21.66
CA ALA A 175 18.81 6.27 20.37
C ALA A 175 17.92 5.23 19.66
N CYS A 176 17.48 5.52 18.43
CA CYS A 176 16.61 4.61 17.67
C CYS A 176 17.26 3.22 17.48
N MET A 177 18.58 3.19 17.31
CA MET A 177 19.34 1.94 17.13
C MET A 177 19.27 0.98 18.33
N ALA A 178 18.87 1.44 19.52
CA ALA A 178 18.68 0.57 20.67
C ALA A 178 17.56 -0.45 20.46
N CYS A 179 16.55 -0.11 19.66
CA CYS A 179 15.43 -1.01 19.32
C CYS A 179 15.50 -1.46 17.85
N HIS A 180 15.86 -0.57 16.94
CA HIS A 180 15.90 -0.85 15.50
C HIS A 180 17.26 -1.38 15.00
N GLY A 181 18.24 -1.50 15.89
CA GLY A 181 19.58 -2.00 15.58
C GLY A 181 20.48 -0.98 14.86
N PRO A 182 21.81 -1.17 14.89
CA PRO A 182 22.79 -0.22 14.32
C PRO A 182 22.67 0.01 12.81
N THR A 183 22.13 -0.99 12.08
CA THR A 183 21.90 -0.93 10.62
C THR A 183 20.42 -0.74 10.28
N GLY A 184 19.57 -0.46 11.27
CA GLY A 184 18.12 -0.37 11.05
C GLY A 184 17.46 -1.71 10.74
N ALA A 185 18.09 -2.84 11.06
CA ALA A 185 17.58 -4.17 10.74
C ALA A 185 16.36 -4.62 11.59
N GLY A 186 16.03 -3.86 12.65
CA GLY A 186 14.99 -4.22 13.59
C GLY A 186 15.40 -5.29 14.59
N ASN A 187 14.41 -5.78 15.34
CA ASN A 187 14.54 -6.92 16.22
C ASN A 187 13.29 -7.81 16.07
N PRO A 188 13.39 -8.96 15.38
CA PRO A 188 12.26 -9.85 15.14
C PRO A 188 11.63 -10.45 16.40
N GLY A 189 12.35 -10.49 17.53
CA GLY A 189 11.84 -11.02 18.81
C GLY A 189 10.56 -10.29 19.27
N PRO A 190 10.67 -9.01 19.66
CA PRO A 190 9.55 -8.11 19.97
C PRO A 190 8.87 -7.50 18.73
N ALA A 191 9.19 -7.99 17.52
CA ALA A 191 8.69 -7.44 16.25
C ALA A 191 9.00 -5.95 16.01
N TYR A 192 10.16 -5.47 16.50
CA TYR A 192 10.64 -4.13 16.14
C TYR A 192 11.03 -4.12 14.65
N PRO A 193 10.47 -3.20 13.84
CA PRO A 193 10.60 -3.27 12.41
C PRO A 193 12.02 -2.98 11.92
N HIS A 194 12.35 -3.59 10.79
CA HIS A 194 13.39 -3.11 9.89
C HIS A 194 12.99 -1.72 9.38
N VAL A 195 13.85 -0.73 9.58
CA VAL A 195 13.65 0.67 9.17
C VAL A 195 14.70 1.14 8.16
N GLY A 196 15.85 0.47 8.09
CA GLY A 196 16.87 0.78 7.08
C GLY A 196 16.35 0.55 5.66
N GLY A 197 16.67 1.46 4.74
CA GLY A 197 16.26 1.38 3.34
C GLY A 197 14.77 1.62 3.10
N GLN A 198 14.01 2.00 4.14
CA GLN A 198 12.62 2.38 3.98
C GLN A 198 12.52 3.78 3.35
N GLN A 199 11.50 4.01 2.54
CA GLN A 199 11.31 5.30 1.87
C GLN A 199 11.07 6.42 2.89
N ALA A 200 11.66 7.58 2.64
CA ALA A 200 11.65 8.71 3.56
C ALA A 200 10.22 9.22 3.79
N TRP A 201 9.40 9.39 2.74
CA TRP A 201 8.01 9.82 2.91
C TRP A 201 7.22 8.87 3.85
N TYR A 202 7.42 7.56 3.72
CA TYR A 202 6.69 6.58 4.52
C TYR A 202 7.15 6.60 5.98
N THR A 203 8.47 6.71 6.17
CA THR A 203 9.07 6.81 7.51
C THR A 203 8.63 8.09 8.21
N ALA A 204 8.68 9.24 7.52
CA ALA A 204 8.22 10.52 8.03
C ALA A 204 6.72 10.45 8.41
N ARG A 205 5.88 9.97 7.50
CA ARG A 205 4.44 9.76 7.74
C ARG A 205 4.18 8.89 8.97
N ARG A 206 4.92 7.79 9.14
CA ARG A 206 4.77 6.93 10.34
C ARG A 206 5.20 7.65 11.62
N LEU A 207 6.30 8.40 11.60
CA LEU A 207 6.75 9.17 12.75
C LEU A 207 5.75 10.27 13.10
N GLU A 208 5.16 10.94 12.12
CA GLU A 208 4.09 11.93 12.31
C GLU A 208 2.84 11.30 12.91
N GLU A 209 2.41 10.13 12.41
CA GLU A 209 1.29 9.36 12.98
C GLU A 209 1.53 8.99 14.45
N TYR A 210 2.75 8.56 14.81
CA TYR A 210 3.11 8.30 16.21
C TYR A 210 3.16 9.58 17.03
N ARG A 211 3.71 10.68 16.49
CA ARG A 211 3.78 11.97 17.17
C ARG A 211 2.40 12.56 17.46
N ALA A 212 1.42 12.32 16.59
CA ALA A 212 0.02 12.68 16.83
C ALA A 212 -0.57 11.94 18.05
N GLY A 213 -0.03 10.77 18.40
CA GLY A 213 -0.34 10.07 19.64
C GLY A 213 -1.70 9.39 19.70
N THR A 214 -2.47 9.41 18.60
CA THR A 214 -3.80 8.77 18.52
C THR A 214 -3.71 7.46 17.74
N THR A 215 -4.29 6.39 18.29
CA THR A 215 -4.35 5.08 17.64
C THR A 215 -5.72 4.43 17.81
N THR A 216 -6.06 3.55 16.86
CA THR A 216 -7.22 2.66 16.91
C THR A 216 -6.82 1.22 17.28
N GLU A 217 -5.52 0.96 17.54
CA GLU A 217 -5.05 -0.33 18.04
C GLU A 217 -5.62 -0.63 19.43
N ARG A 218 -6.15 -1.85 19.63
CA ARG A 218 -6.62 -2.34 20.93
C ARG A 218 -5.46 -2.65 21.86
N ASP A 219 -4.39 -3.21 21.30
CA ASP A 219 -3.10 -3.42 21.98
C ASP A 219 -2.13 -2.29 21.58
N THR A 220 -2.10 -1.24 22.40
CA THR A 220 -1.34 -0.02 22.13
C THR A 220 0.13 -0.11 22.50
N GLY A 221 0.60 -1.18 23.14
CA GLY A 221 1.94 -1.20 23.76
C GLY A 221 3.09 -0.85 22.81
N MET A 222 3.06 -1.35 21.57
CA MET A 222 4.06 -1.00 20.54
C MET A 222 3.87 0.40 19.98
N PHE A 223 2.62 0.86 19.85
CA PHE A 223 2.30 2.21 19.40
C PHE A 223 2.79 3.25 20.41
N ASP A 224 2.49 3.04 21.70
CA ASP A 224 2.80 3.96 22.80
C ASP A 224 4.31 4.18 22.96
N ILE A 225 5.12 3.12 22.76
CA ILE A 225 6.60 3.25 22.74
C ILE A 225 7.01 4.26 21.68
N MET A 226 6.53 4.11 20.45
CA MET A 226 6.90 5.00 19.35
C MET A 226 6.27 6.40 19.50
N ALA A 227 5.05 6.51 20.03
CA ALA A 227 4.41 7.79 20.32
C ALA A 227 5.20 8.59 21.36
N ALA A 228 5.70 7.94 22.42
CA ALA A 228 6.53 8.58 23.43
C ALA A 228 7.86 9.10 22.86
N VAL A 229 8.45 8.41 21.88
CA VAL A 229 9.68 8.84 21.19
C VAL A 229 9.37 9.97 20.20
N ALA A 230 8.40 9.76 19.32
CA ALA A 230 8.08 10.68 18.22
C ALA A 230 7.44 11.99 18.70
N GLY A 231 6.74 11.96 19.85
CA GLY A 231 6.16 13.12 20.54
C GLY A 231 7.15 14.25 20.86
N ARG A 232 8.46 13.98 20.76
CA ARG A 232 9.54 14.92 21.10
C ARG A 232 10.36 15.39 19.90
N LEU A 233 10.06 14.86 18.71
CA LEU A 233 10.77 15.20 17.47
C LEU A 233 10.14 16.43 16.80
N THR A 234 10.99 17.32 16.31
CA THR A 234 10.57 18.41 15.41
C THR A 234 10.29 17.88 14.00
N ASP A 235 9.65 18.69 13.16
CA ASP A 235 9.40 18.34 11.74
C ASP A 235 10.71 18.10 10.98
N GLU A 236 11.70 18.98 11.20
CA GLU A 236 13.03 18.87 10.61
C GLU A 236 13.72 17.57 11.02
N GLU A 237 13.62 17.18 12.30
CA GLU A 237 14.19 15.94 12.81
C GLU A 237 13.49 14.69 12.27
N ILE A 238 12.16 14.73 12.09
CA ILE A 238 11.41 13.64 11.45
C ILE A 238 11.87 13.47 10.00
N GLY A 239 11.96 14.57 9.25
CA GLY A 239 12.45 14.55 7.87
C GLY A 239 13.89 14.02 7.78
N ALA A 240 14.77 14.47 8.67
CA ALA A 240 16.16 14.05 8.71
C ALA A 240 16.32 12.57 9.11
N LEU A 241 15.57 12.09 10.10
CA LEU A 241 15.52 10.67 10.49
C LEU A 241 15.03 9.81 9.33
N ALA A 242 13.98 10.25 8.64
CA ALA A 242 13.44 9.56 7.48
C ALA A 242 14.44 9.48 6.32
N SER A 243 15.12 10.58 6.03
CA SER A 243 16.21 10.66 5.06
C SER A 243 17.37 9.72 5.43
N TYR A 244 17.82 9.76 6.69
CA TYR A 244 18.87 8.88 7.18
C TYR A 244 18.47 7.40 7.09
N MET A 245 17.27 7.03 7.54
CA MET A 245 16.76 5.66 7.47
C MET A 245 16.62 5.16 6.02
N GLN A 246 16.25 6.03 5.08
CA GLN A 246 16.24 5.70 3.65
C GLN A 246 17.64 5.34 3.13
N GLY A 247 18.66 6.10 3.52
CA GLY A 247 20.06 5.80 3.19
C GLY A 247 20.70 4.68 4.03
N LEU A 248 20.08 4.24 5.12
CA LEU A 248 20.66 3.29 6.05
C LEU A 248 20.57 1.85 5.52
N HIS A 249 21.70 1.26 5.14
CA HIS A 249 21.77 -0.11 4.64
C HIS A 249 23.06 -0.80 5.07
N LYS A 250 23.11 -2.14 4.93
CA LYS A 250 24.35 -2.89 5.16
C LYS A 250 25.39 -2.41 4.14
N ARG A 251 26.59 -2.11 4.62
CA ARG A 251 27.71 -1.72 3.75
C ARG A 251 27.92 -2.79 2.68
N PRO A 252 27.97 -2.42 1.39
CA PRO A 252 28.27 -3.38 0.32
C PRO A 252 29.60 -4.08 0.55
N ASP A 253 29.72 -5.32 0.05
CA ASP A 253 30.99 -6.05 0.12
C ASP A 253 32.10 -5.35 -0.69
N ALA A 254 33.34 -5.78 -0.47
CA ALA A 254 34.50 -5.16 -1.11
C ALA A 254 34.44 -5.23 -2.65
N ALA A 255 33.83 -6.28 -3.20
CA ALA A 255 33.66 -6.45 -4.64
C ALA A 255 32.68 -5.41 -5.20
N THR A 256 31.55 -5.20 -4.53
CA THR A 256 30.55 -4.20 -4.88
C THR A 256 31.11 -2.79 -4.74
N LEU A 257 31.87 -2.49 -3.68
CA LEU A 257 32.55 -1.21 -3.51
C LEU A 257 33.57 -0.95 -4.63
N ALA A 258 34.32 -1.97 -5.05
CA ALA A 258 35.26 -1.86 -6.17
C ALA A 258 34.56 -1.66 -7.52
N ALA A 259 33.33 -2.18 -7.68
CA ALA A 259 32.50 -1.92 -8.84
C ALA A 259 31.97 -0.47 -8.84
N ILE A 260 31.44 0.00 -7.70
CA ILE A 260 30.96 1.39 -7.53
C ILE A 260 32.08 2.39 -7.80
N ALA A 261 33.29 2.14 -7.30
CA ALA A 261 34.44 3.03 -7.53
C ALA A 261 34.86 3.17 -9.01
N LYS A 262 34.41 2.26 -9.87
CA LYS A 262 34.63 2.30 -11.33
C LYS A 262 33.43 2.91 -12.07
N MET A 263 32.31 3.12 -11.41
CA MET A 263 31.15 3.77 -12.02
C MET A 263 31.45 5.26 -12.21
N PRO A 264 31.06 5.87 -13.34
CA PRO A 264 31.15 7.31 -13.51
C PRO A 264 30.31 7.99 -12.42
N ALA A 265 30.81 9.10 -11.87
CA ALA A 265 30.07 9.86 -10.88
C ALA A 265 28.68 10.21 -11.45
N PRO A 266 27.60 10.03 -10.67
CA PRO A 266 26.28 10.45 -11.12
C PRO A 266 26.34 11.93 -11.48
N ALA A 267 25.66 12.31 -12.57
CA ALA A 267 25.46 13.71 -12.88
C ALA A 267 24.86 14.39 -11.64
N PRO A 268 25.31 15.61 -11.28
CA PRO A 268 24.71 16.33 -10.17
C PRO A 268 23.20 16.34 -10.35
N ALA A 269 22.46 16.02 -9.29
CA ALA A 269 21.01 16.15 -9.29
C ALA A 269 20.70 17.56 -9.80
N ALA A 270 19.89 17.66 -10.86
CA ALA A 270 19.42 18.95 -11.33
C ALA A 270 18.81 19.67 -10.13
N GLU A 271 19.26 20.89 -9.85
CA GLU A 271 18.68 21.73 -8.80
C GLU A 271 17.16 21.66 -8.96
N ALA A 272 16.47 21.21 -7.91
CA ALA A 272 15.03 21.21 -7.89
C ALA A 272 14.59 22.63 -8.23
N ALA A 273 13.88 22.77 -9.36
CA ALA A 273 13.37 24.06 -9.78
C ALA A 273 12.58 24.64 -8.59
N PRO A 274 12.77 25.93 -8.26
CA PRO A 274 12.09 26.54 -7.13
C PRO A 274 10.60 26.28 -7.26
N ALA A 275 9.98 25.82 -6.17
CA ALA A 275 8.54 25.73 -6.07
C ALA A 275 7.95 27.06 -6.56
N PRO A 276 6.94 27.05 -7.45
CA PRO A 276 6.32 28.29 -7.90
C PRO A 276 5.84 29.04 -6.67
N ALA A 277 6.24 30.30 -6.55
CA ALA A 277 5.80 31.18 -5.49
C ALA A 277 4.27 31.24 -5.51
N ASP A 278 3.66 31.00 -4.34
CA ASP A 278 2.25 31.28 -4.12
C ASP A 278 1.96 32.74 -4.47
N GLY A 279 1.17 32.96 -5.52
CA GLY A 279 0.73 34.30 -5.90
C GLY A 279 0.59 34.50 -7.40
N GLU A 280 -0.37 33.80 -8.02
CA GLU A 280 -1.14 34.37 -9.13
C GLU A 280 -2.51 33.67 -9.12
N ALA A 281 -3.53 34.39 -8.68
CA ALA A 281 -4.91 33.90 -8.71
C ALA A 281 -5.32 33.65 -10.16
N ALA A 282 -5.74 32.41 -10.47
CA ALA A 282 -6.41 32.12 -11.72
C ALA A 282 -7.70 32.95 -11.84
N PRO A 283 -8.02 33.53 -13.01
CA PRO A 283 -9.24 34.31 -13.18
C PRO A 283 -10.45 33.39 -13.06
N ALA A 284 -11.46 33.86 -12.31
CA ALA A 284 -12.73 33.19 -12.12
C ALA A 284 -13.40 32.90 -13.47
N GLU A 285 -13.65 31.62 -13.73
CA GLU A 285 -14.50 31.20 -14.85
C GLU A 285 -15.96 31.60 -14.56
N GLY A 286 -16.62 32.06 -15.63
CA GLY A 286 -17.85 32.84 -15.60
C GLY A 286 -19.04 32.17 -14.91
N GLU A 287 -19.71 33.02 -14.15
CA GLU A 287 -21.08 32.91 -13.64
C GLU A 287 -22.03 32.29 -14.70
N ALA A 288 -22.65 31.16 -14.35
CA ALA A 288 -23.80 30.64 -15.08
C ALA A 288 -25.05 31.48 -14.73
N PRO A 289 -25.85 31.94 -15.70
CA PRO A 289 -27.04 32.74 -15.41
C PRO A 289 -28.17 31.90 -14.82
N PRO A 290 -29.05 32.49 -13.98
CA PRO A 290 -30.10 31.76 -13.27
C PRO A 290 -31.22 31.33 -14.21
N ALA A 291 -31.79 30.16 -13.92
CA ALA A 291 -33.00 29.67 -14.56
C ALA A 291 -34.22 30.37 -13.95
N ASP A 292 -34.87 31.24 -14.74
CA ASP A 292 -36.21 31.75 -14.42
C ASP A 292 -37.29 30.89 -15.07
N ALA A 293 -38.32 30.62 -14.27
CA ALA A 293 -39.53 29.92 -14.62
C ALA A 293 -40.52 30.80 -15.40
N ASP A 294 -41.49 30.13 -16.02
CA ASP A 294 -42.75 30.62 -16.59
C ASP A 294 -42.74 31.29 -17.97
N ALA A 295 -43.08 30.49 -19.00
CA ALA A 295 -44.11 30.84 -19.99
C ALA A 295 -44.49 29.63 -20.87
N VAL A 296 -45.75 29.21 -20.76
CA VAL A 296 -46.46 28.37 -21.76
C VAL A 296 -47.01 29.31 -22.85
N PRO A 297 -46.99 28.94 -24.13
CA PRO A 297 -48.27 28.61 -24.77
C PRO A 297 -48.25 27.40 -25.72
N ALA A 298 -49.46 26.86 -25.88
CA ALA A 298 -49.94 25.83 -26.80
C ALA A 298 -49.57 26.07 -28.28
N ASP A 299 -49.31 25.01 -29.03
CA ASP A 299 -50.28 24.40 -29.96
C ASP A 299 -49.66 23.20 -30.70
N ALA A 300 -50.46 22.16 -30.93
CA ALA A 300 -50.15 21.05 -31.84
C ALA A 300 -50.54 21.46 -33.29
N PRO A 301 -50.10 20.77 -34.38
CA PRO A 301 -50.58 19.42 -34.66
C PRO A 301 -49.57 18.46 -35.34
N ALA A 302 -50.04 17.21 -35.45
CA ALA A 302 -49.39 16.03 -35.97
C ALA A 302 -49.20 16.00 -37.51
N THR A 303 -48.16 15.27 -37.94
CA THR A 303 -48.05 14.49 -39.19
C THR A 303 -46.94 13.46 -38.94
N ASP A 304 -47.24 12.20 -38.64
CA ASP A 304 -47.43 11.08 -39.59
C ASP A 304 -46.38 11.06 -40.71
N LEU A 305 -45.59 9.97 -40.78
CA LEU A 305 -45.10 9.31 -41.99
C LEU A 305 -44.17 8.12 -41.64
N GLN A 306 -44.71 6.92 -41.82
CA GLN A 306 -44.15 5.72 -42.48
C GLN A 306 -42.60 5.54 -42.57
N GLN A 307 -42.11 4.44 -41.98
CA GLN A 307 -41.43 3.25 -42.59
C GLN A 307 -40.63 3.39 -43.91
N PRO A 308 -39.61 2.53 -44.18
CA PRO A 308 -39.61 1.06 -44.08
C PRO A 308 -38.96 0.43 -42.85
#